data_AF-A0A536SE15-F1
#
_entry.id   AF-A0A536SE15-F1
#
_cell.length_a   1.000
_cell.length_b   1.000
_cell.length_c   1.000
_cell.angle_alpha   90.00
_cell.angle_beta   90.00
_cell.angle_gamma   90.00
#
_symmetry.space_group_name_H-M   'P 1'
#
loop_
_entity.id
_entity.type
_entity.pdbx_description
1 polymer ?
#
loop_
_entity_poly.entity_id
_entity_poly.type
_entity_poly.pdbx_seq_one_letter_code
_entity_poly.pdbx_strand_id
1 'polypeptide(L)'
;VAMARTSEPHSASSQFFINVKDNDFLNHTAPSSQGWGYCVFGKVAQGRDIVDKIKRVKTGSRGGHADVPVEDVVIEKAEVA
;
A
#
# COMPACT_ATOMS: atom_id res chain seq x y z
N VAL A 1 -5.98 4.54 1.79
CA VAL A 1 -5.71 3.10 1.97
C VAL A 1 -6.35 2.39 0.80
N ALA A 2 -5.56 1.60 0.07
CA ALA A 2 -6.00 0.89 -1.13
C ALA A 2 -5.47 -0.55 -1.14
N MET A 3 -6.15 -1.42 -1.88
CA MET A 3 -5.77 -2.84 -1.98
C MET A 3 -4.61 -3.05 -2.94
N ALA A 4 -3.59 -3.79 -2.53
CA ALA A 4 -2.56 -4.30 -3.43
C ALA A 4 -3.06 -5.59 -4.13
N ARG A 5 -2.47 -5.91 -5.28
CA ARG A 5 -2.88 -7.04 -6.13
C ARG A 5 -1.72 -7.55 -7.00
N THR A 6 -1.91 -8.69 -7.65
CA THR A 6 -1.04 -9.13 -8.74
C THR A 6 -1.38 -8.36 -10.04
N SER A 7 -0.82 -8.77 -11.18
CA SER A 7 -1.23 -8.24 -12.49
C SER A 7 -2.72 -8.44 -12.77
N GLU A 8 -3.33 -9.49 -12.20
CA GLU A 8 -4.74 -9.81 -12.37
C GLU A 8 -5.63 -8.83 -11.59
N PRO A 9 -6.58 -8.13 -12.23
CA PRO A 9 -7.41 -7.11 -11.58
C PRO A 9 -8.21 -7.58 -10.36
N HIS A 10 -8.64 -8.85 -10.38
CA HIS A 10 -9.50 -9.45 -9.35
C HIS A 10 -8.73 -10.38 -8.40
N SER A 11 -7.48 -10.04 -8.09
CA SER A 11 -6.57 -10.87 -7.27
C SER A 11 -6.27 -10.31 -5.87
N ALA A 12 -6.83 -9.16 -5.53
CA ALA A 12 -6.61 -8.54 -4.23
C ALA A 12 -7.03 -9.50 -3.09
N SER A 13 -6.15 -9.67 -2.11
CA SER A 13 -6.39 -10.54 -0.95
C SER A 13 -6.19 -9.77 0.35
N SER A 14 -5.05 -9.90 1.03
CA SER A 14 -4.80 -9.28 2.34
C SER A 14 -3.86 -8.07 2.29
N GLN A 15 -3.10 -7.91 1.21
CA GLN A 15 -2.11 -6.84 1.10
C GLN A 15 -2.79 -5.49 0.80
N PHE A 16 -2.35 -4.45 1.50
CA PHE A 16 -2.80 -3.08 1.29
C PHE A 16 -1.61 -2.12 1.27
N PHE A 17 -1.84 -0.91 0.75
CA PHE A 17 -0.87 0.18 0.82
C PHE A 17 -1.54 1.50 1.22
N ILE A 18 -0.70 2.42 1.72
CA ILE A 18 -1.09 3.78 2.09
C ILE A 18 -0.41 4.75 1.13
N ASN A 19 -1.20 5.54 0.41
CA ASN A 19 -0.68 6.63 -0.42
C ASN A 19 -0.04 7.72 0.49
N VAL A 20 1.24 8.01 0.27
CA VAL A 20 1.98 9.07 0.99
C VAL A 20 2.10 10.38 0.21
N LYS A 21 1.58 10.40 -1.02
CA LYS A 21 1.41 11.51 -1.95
C LYS A 21 0.17 11.25 -2.80
N ASP A 22 -0.27 12.23 -3.58
CA ASP A 22 -1.33 12.04 -4.56
C ASP A 22 -0.79 11.25 -5.76
N ASN A 23 -1.42 10.11 -6.04
CA ASN A 23 -0.94 9.10 -6.99
C ASN A 23 -2.01 8.84 -8.07
N ASP A 24 -2.34 9.85 -8.87
CA ASP A 24 -3.47 9.78 -9.80
C ASP A 24 -3.34 8.67 -10.86
N PHE A 25 -2.10 8.27 -11.17
CA PHE A 25 -1.82 7.15 -12.08
C PHE A 25 -2.31 5.79 -11.57
N LEU A 26 -2.66 5.66 -10.29
CA LEU A 26 -3.22 4.44 -9.70
C LEU A 26 -4.75 4.39 -9.80
N ASN A 27 -5.39 5.48 -10.22
CA ASN A 27 -6.85 5.57 -10.30
C ASN A 27 -7.39 4.72 -11.46
N HIS A 28 -8.60 4.20 -11.28
CA HIS A 28 -9.31 3.49 -12.33
C HIS A 28 -9.63 4.43 -13.50
N THR A 29 -9.32 3.99 -14.73
CA THR A 29 -9.65 4.70 -15.96
C THR A 29 -10.57 3.89 -16.87
N ALA A 30 -10.43 2.56 -16.89
CA ALA A 30 -11.25 1.66 -17.70
C ALA A 30 -11.16 0.21 -17.18
N PRO A 31 -12.17 -0.65 -17.46
CA PRO A 31 -12.10 -2.08 -17.15
C PRO A 31 -11.20 -2.83 -18.16
N SER A 32 -9.91 -2.51 -18.16
CA SER A 32 -8.88 -3.11 -19.02
C SER A 32 -7.64 -3.46 -18.21
N SER A 33 -6.80 -4.37 -18.70
CA SER A 33 -5.59 -4.84 -17.99
C SER A 33 -4.71 -3.70 -17.47
N GLN A 34 -4.64 -2.57 -18.18
CA GLN A 34 -3.89 -1.37 -17.76
C GLN A 34 -4.74 -0.34 -17.00
N GLY A 35 -6.06 -0.32 -17.18
CA GLY A 35 -6.95 0.73 -16.69
C GLY A 35 -7.64 0.45 -15.35
N TRP A 36 -7.58 -0.78 -14.85
CA TRP A 36 -8.32 -1.17 -13.63
C TRP A 36 -7.93 -0.38 -12.37
N GLY A 37 -6.68 0.08 -12.30
CA GLY A 37 -6.16 0.83 -11.15
C GLY A 37 -6.11 -0.01 -9.86
N TYR A 38 -6.25 0.69 -8.73
CA TYR A 38 -6.23 0.14 -7.37
C TYR A 38 -7.39 0.69 -6.55
N CYS A 39 -8.16 -0.20 -5.92
CA CYS A 39 -9.37 0.17 -5.18
C CYS A 39 -9.04 0.85 -3.84
N VAL A 40 -9.39 2.13 -3.71
CA VAL A 40 -9.35 2.86 -2.44
C VAL A 40 -10.57 2.47 -1.60
N PHE A 41 -10.34 2.03 -0.36
CA PHE A 41 -11.42 1.60 0.56
C PHE A 41 -11.42 2.37 1.88
N GLY A 42 -10.48 3.29 2.09
CA GLY A 42 -10.41 4.07 3.32
C GLY A 42 -9.33 5.14 3.30
N LYS A 43 -9.25 5.90 4.40
CA LYS A 43 -8.22 6.94 4.62
C LYS A 43 -7.67 6.85 6.03
N VAL A 44 -6.44 7.32 6.21
CA VAL A 44 -5.82 7.48 7.52
C VAL A 44 -6.46 8.69 8.19
N ALA A 45 -7.35 8.46 9.15
CA ALA A 45 -8.05 9.53 9.86
C ALA A 45 -7.19 10.17 10.96
N GLN A 46 -6.28 9.39 11.57
CA GLN A 46 -5.36 9.80 12.62
C GLN A 46 -4.01 9.07 12.42
N GLY A 47 -2.92 9.61 12.98
CA GLY A 47 -1.58 8.98 12.89
C GLY A 47 -0.86 9.18 11.55
N ARG A 48 -1.15 10.26 10.84
CA ARG A 48 -0.50 10.56 9.54
C ARG A 48 1.01 10.80 9.69
N ASP A 49 1.44 11.33 10.83
CA ASP A 49 2.84 11.53 11.21
C ASP A 49 3.58 10.20 11.37
N ILE A 50 2.92 9.15 11.86
CA ILE A 50 3.49 7.80 11.96
C ILE A 50 3.75 7.25 10.55
N VAL A 51 2.79 7.42 9.63
CA VAL A 51 2.97 7.06 8.21
C VAL A 51 4.16 7.83 7.61
N ASP A 52 4.32 9.11 7.94
CA ASP A 52 5.44 9.93 7.45
C ASP A 52 6.81 9.56 8.03
N LYS A 53 6.84 8.94 9.21
CA LYS A 53 8.05 8.34 9.78
C LYS A 53 8.38 7.03 9.07
N ILE A 54 7.39 6.15 8.92
CA ILE A 54 7.55 4.83 8.26
C ILE A 54 8.08 4.99 6.84
N LYS A 55 7.55 5.93 6.04
CA LYS A 55 7.98 6.11 4.65
C LYS A 55 9.45 6.53 4.47
N ARG A 56 10.14 6.91 5.55
CA ARG A 56 11.53 7.40 5.53
C ARG A 56 12.54 6.41 6.12
N VAL A 57 12.09 5.24 6.59
CA VAL A 57 13.00 4.23 7.15
C VAL A 57 13.99 3.77 6.08
N LYS A 58 15.17 3.31 6.51
CA LYS A 58 16.16 2.75 5.59
C LYS A 58 15.61 1.45 4.99
N THR A 59 15.76 1.29 3.68
CA THR A 59 15.35 0.09 2.96
C THR A 59 16.51 -0.55 2.20
N GLY A 60 16.34 -1.80 1.80
CA GLY A 60 17.27 -2.55 0.97
C GLY A 60 16.58 -3.71 0.25
N SER A 61 17.38 -4.57 -0.38
CA SER A 61 16.88 -5.76 -1.07
C SER A 61 17.03 -7.00 -0.19
N ARG A 62 15.97 -7.82 -0.08
CA ARG A 62 15.97 -9.05 0.71
C ARG A 62 15.08 -10.12 0.06
N GLY A 63 15.61 -11.31 -0.16
CA GLY A 63 14.82 -12.47 -0.63
C GLY A 63 14.12 -12.28 -1.97
N GLY A 64 14.70 -11.52 -2.90
CA GLY A 64 14.07 -11.21 -4.19
C GLY A 64 13.09 -10.03 -4.16
N HIS A 65 12.88 -9.41 -2.99
CA HIS A 65 12.07 -8.21 -2.83
C HIS A 65 12.97 -6.97 -2.70
N ALA A 66 12.59 -5.89 -3.39
CA ALA A 66 13.16 -4.56 -3.22
C ALA A 66 12.38 -3.76 -2.16
N ASP A 67 12.94 -2.64 -1.72
CA ASP A 67 12.32 -1.67 -0.80
C ASP A 67 11.86 -2.26 0.55
N VAL A 68 12.54 -3.32 1.00
CA VAL A 68 12.27 -3.95 2.29
C VAL A 68 12.94 -3.11 3.38
N PRO A 69 12.22 -2.68 4.44
CA PRO A 69 12.83 -2.02 5.59
C PRO A 69 14.00 -2.83 6.17
N VAL A 70 15.09 -2.15 6.53
CA VAL A 70 16.26 -2.78 7.18
C VAL A 70 15.90 -3.25 8.58
N GLU A 71 15.08 -2.46 9.29
CA GLU A 71 14.47 -2.80 10.56
C GLU A 71 12.98 -3.06 10.32
N ASP A 72 12.44 -4.15 10.88
CA ASP A 72 11.06 -4.57 10.63
C ASP A 72 10.06 -3.52 11.12
N VAL A 73 9.11 -3.14 10.25
CA VAL A 73 7.96 -2.29 10.60
C VAL A 73 6.76 -3.20 10.81
N VAL A 74 6.47 -3.52 12.07
CA VAL A 74 5.49 -4.55 12.44
C VAL A 74 4.15 -3.94 12.80
N ILE A 75 3.07 -4.47 12.23
CA ILE A 75 1.70 -4.24 12.74
C ILE A 75 1.48 -5.24 13.87
N GLU A 76 1.62 -4.79 15.11
CA GLU A 76 1.52 -5.66 16.29
C GLU A 76 0.08 -6.16 16.52
N LYS A 77 -0.91 -5.32 16.23
CA LYS A 77 -2.33 -5.63 16.37
C LYS A 77 -3.17 -4.80 15.39
N ALA A 78 -4.24 -5.40 14.88
CA ALA A 78 -5.32 -4.71 14.18
C ALA A 78 -6.65 -5.09 14.85
N GLU A 79 -7.51 -4.11 15.11
CA GLU A 79 -8.79 -4.29 15.80
C GLU A 79 -9.91 -3.50 15.13
N VAL A 80 -11.13 -4.01 15.27
CA VAL A 80 -12.36 -3.35 14.83
C VAL A 80 -13.06 -2.81 16.07
N ALA A 81 -13.52 -1.57 16.02
CA ALA A 81 -14.27 -0.92 17.10
C ALA A 81 -15.68 -1.49 17.25
#